data_AF-A0A848XH91-F1
#
_entry.id   AF-A0A848XH91-F1
#
_cell.length_a   1.000
_cell.length_b   1.000
_cell.length_c   1.000
_cell.angle_alpha   90.00
_cell.angle_beta   90.00
_cell.angle_gamma   90.00
#
_symmetry.space_group_name_H-M   'P 1'
#
loop_
_entity.id
_entity.type
_entity.pdbx_description
1 polymer ?
#
loop_
_entity_poly.entity_id
_entity_poly.type
_entity_poly.pdbx_seq_one_letter_code
_entity_poly.pdbx_strand_id
1 'polypeptide(L)'
;MLQIELWKRVLIWAACAAGLWFAMPNLFYTSVERHNDAVAEIELLGESPQRLEAAGAWPGALPSSLVNLGLDLRGGAHLLAEVQVTDVYADRIDAYWPDVRDALREVRAE
;
A
#
# COMPACT_ATOMS: atom_id res chain seq x y z
N MET A 1 -17.48 -48.49 1.36
CA MET A 1 -17.75 -47.26 0.57
C MET A 1 -18.54 -46.32 1.47
N LEU A 2 -18.09 -45.08 1.70
CA LEU A 2 -18.81 -44.13 2.56
C LEU A 2 -20.16 -43.77 1.92
N GLN A 3 -21.24 -44.36 2.44
CA GLN A 3 -22.63 -44.00 2.11
C GLN A 3 -22.96 -42.68 2.82
N ILE A 4 -22.75 -41.56 2.14
CA ILE A 4 -23.09 -40.22 2.65
C ILE A 4 -24.42 -39.81 2.03
N GLU A 5 -25.42 -39.55 2.87
CA GLU A 5 -26.74 -39.04 2.48
C GLU A 5 -26.65 -37.80 1.58
N LEU A 6 -27.55 -37.69 0.60
CA LEU A 6 -27.52 -36.64 -0.44
C LEU A 6 -27.47 -35.22 0.17
N TRP A 7 -28.27 -34.96 1.21
CA TRP A 7 -28.31 -33.64 1.84
C TRP A 7 -26.97 -33.25 2.50
N LYS A 8 -26.25 -34.24 3.08
CA LYS A 8 -24.91 -34.00 3.65
C LYS A 8 -23.92 -33.67 2.55
N ARG A 9 -23.99 -34.36 1.40
CA ARG A 9 -23.15 -34.05 0.24
C ARG A 9 -23.43 -32.64 -0.30
N VAL A 10 -24.69 -32.26 -0.42
CA VAL A 10 -25.09 -30.92 -0.85
C VAL A 10 -24.54 -29.85 0.10
N LEU A 11 -24.66 -30.05 1.42
CA LEU A 11 -24.10 -29.11 2.40
C LEU A 11 -22.57 -28.98 2.30
N ILE A 12 -21.86 -30.10 2.12
CA ILE A 12 -20.40 -30.07 1.95
C ILE A 12 -20.03 -29.25 0.72
N TRP A 13 -20.66 -29.51 -0.42
CA TRP A 13 -20.41 -28.78 -1.66
C TRP A 13 -20.77 -27.29 -1.53
N ALA A 14 -21.88 -26.96 -0.88
CA ALA A 14 -22.27 -25.58 -0.63
C ALA A 14 -21.26 -24.84 0.24
N ALA A 15 -20.77 -25.47 1.31
CA ALA A 15 -19.74 -24.88 2.18
C ALA A 15 -18.42 -24.65 1.42
N CYS A 16 -17.97 -25.63 0.62
CA CYS A 16 -16.78 -25.46 -0.22
C CYS A 16 -16.95 -24.35 -1.26
N ALA A 17 -18.11 -24.31 -1.94
CA ALA A 17 -18.41 -23.28 -2.93
C ALA A 17 -18.46 -21.88 -2.30
N ALA A 18 -19.05 -21.73 -1.11
CA ALA A 18 -19.04 -20.48 -0.38
C ALA A 18 -17.62 -20.03 -0.01
N GLY A 19 -16.78 -20.96 0.47
CA GLY A 19 -15.37 -20.68 0.75
C GLY A 19 -14.62 -20.18 -0.47
N LEU A 20 -14.80 -20.84 -1.62
CA LEU A 20 -14.20 -20.41 -2.89
C LEU A 20 -14.72 -19.04 -3.35
N TRP A 21 -16.02 -18.77 -3.18
CA TRP A 21 -16.62 -17.48 -3.53
C TRP A 21 -16.01 -16.32 -2.75
N PHE A 22 -15.84 -16.46 -1.43
CA PHE A 22 -15.21 -15.43 -0.60
C PHE A 22 -13.68 -15.36 -0.78
N ALA A 23 -13.04 -16.45 -1.17
CA ALA A 23 -11.59 -16.47 -1.45
C ALA A 23 -11.25 -15.92 -2.84
N MET A 24 -12.17 -15.99 -3.80
CA MET A 24 -12.00 -15.57 -5.21
C MET A 24 -11.34 -14.19 -5.38
N PRO A 25 -11.67 -13.13 -4.62
CA PRO A 25 -11.06 -11.81 -4.82
C PRO A 25 -9.53 -11.82 -4.66
N ASN A 26 -9.00 -12.73 -3.82
CA ASN A 26 -7.56 -12.85 -3.60
C ASN A 26 -6.82 -13.40 -4.82
N LEU A 27 -7.50 -14.06 -5.76
CA LEU A 27 -6.91 -14.46 -7.06
C LEU A 27 -6.73 -13.27 -8.01
N PHE A 28 -7.50 -12.20 -7.80
CA PHE A 28 -7.47 -10.97 -8.59
C PHE A 28 -7.02 -9.78 -7.73
N TYR A 29 -6.02 -10.02 -6.89
CA TYR A 29 -5.58 -9.11 -5.83
C TYR A 29 -5.42 -7.66 -6.29
N THR A 30 -4.66 -7.43 -7.35
CA THR A 30 -4.34 -6.08 -7.86
C THR A 30 -5.55 -5.34 -8.41
N SER A 31 -6.50 -6.04 -9.05
CA SER A 31 -7.72 -5.44 -9.56
C SER A 31 -8.67 -5.02 -8.44
N VAL A 32 -8.81 -5.87 -7.42
CA VAL A 32 -9.67 -5.62 -6.25
C VAL A 32 -9.08 -4.53 -5.36
N GLU A 33 -7.75 -4.52 -5.18
CA GLU A 33 -7.03 -3.46 -4.45
C GLU A 33 -7.27 -2.11 -5.11
N ARG A 34 -7.08 -2.00 -6.43
CA ARG A 34 -7.35 -0.77 -7.18
C ARG A 34 -8.80 -0.29 -7.05
N HIS A 35 -9.76 -1.21 -7.10
CA HIS A 35 -11.17 -0.88 -6.89
C HIS A 35 -11.41 -0.34 -5.48
N ASN A 36 -10.94 -1.05 -4.44
CA ASN A 36 -11.12 -0.66 -3.04
C ASN A 36 -10.46 0.69 -2.74
N ASP A 37 -9.24 0.92 -3.24
CA ASP A 37 -8.52 2.19 -3.10
C ASP A 37 -9.27 3.33 -3.78
N ALA A 38 -9.79 3.11 -4.99
CA ALA A 38 -10.57 4.11 -5.71
C ALA A 38 -11.89 4.45 -4.99
N VAL A 39 -12.59 3.45 -4.45
CA VAL A 39 -13.83 3.67 -3.66
C VAL A 39 -13.52 4.49 -2.41
N ALA A 40 -12.44 4.15 -1.68
CA ALA A 40 -12.02 4.91 -0.50
C ALA A 40 -11.62 6.35 -0.85
N GLU A 41 -10.93 6.57 -1.97
CA GLU A 41 -10.60 7.91 -2.45
C GLU A 41 -11.83 8.73 -2.85
N ILE A 42 -12.85 8.11 -3.46
CA ILE A 42 -14.10 8.78 -3.81
C ILE A 42 -14.82 9.24 -2.54
N GLU A 43 -14.84 8.42 -1.48
CA GLU A 43 -15.43 8.78 -0.20
C GLU A 43 -14.72 9.98 0.46
N LEU A 44 -13.39 10.06 0.34
CA LEU A 44 -12.57 11.12 0.95
C LEU A 44 -12.50 12.42 0.13
N LEU A 45 -12.34 12.31 -1.18
CA LEU A 45 -11.96 13.42 -2.07
C LEU A 45 -13.03 13.74 -3.13
N GLY A 46 -14.12 12.98 -3.15
CA GLY A 46 -15.19 13.11 -4.12
C GLY A 46 -14.90 12.42 -5.47
N GLU A 47 -15.93 12.40 -6.30
CA GLU A 47 -15.90 11.71 -7.60
C GLU A 47 -15.02 12.46 -8.60
N SER A 48 -14.12 11.72 -9.27
CA SER A 48 -13.44 12.17 -10.48
C SER A 48 -13.61 11.13 -11.58
N PRO A 49 -13.51 11.52 -12.88
CA PRO A 49 -13.62 10.57 -13.99
C PRO A 49 -12.63 9.39 -13.86
N GLN A 50 -11.41 9.67 -13.40
CA GLN A 50 -10.37 8.66 -13.21
C GLN A 50 -10.69 7.70 -12.06
N ARG A 51 -11.24 8.19 -10.94
CA ARG A 51 -11.61 7.33 -9.81
C ARG A 51 -12.80 6.45 -10.14
N LEU A 52 -13.78 6.95 -10.89
CA LEU A 52 -14.92 6.16 -11.35
C LEU A 52 -14.49 5.02 -12.27
N GLU A 53 -13.53 5.27 -13.16
CA GLU A 53 -12.94 4.25 -14.02
C GLU A 53 -12.21 3.17 -13.18
N ALA A 54 -11.41 3.59 -12.20
CA ALA A 54 -10.69 2.68 -11.32
C ALA A 54 -11.64 1.86 -10.42
N ALA A 55 -12.72 2.46 -9.92
CA ALA A 55 -13.79 1.75 -9.23
C ALA A 55 -14.56 0.79 -10.17
N GLY A 56 -14.58 1.04 -11.47
CA GLY A 56 -15.14 0.11 -12.47
C GLY A 56 -14.32 -1.15 -12.70
N ALA A 57 -13.09 -1.24 -12.18
CA ALA A 57 -12.19 -2.38 -12.41
C ALA A 57 -12.65 -3.69 -11.74
N TRP A 58 -13.58 -3.62 -10.79
CA TRP A 58 -14.16 -4.78 -10.12
C TRP A 58 -15.69 -4.65 -10.03
N PRO A 59 -16.46 -5.69 -10.39
CA PRO A 59 -17.91 -5.66 -10.28
C PRO A 59 -18.37 -5.53 -8.82
N GLY A 60 -19.18 -4.53 -8.49
CA GLY A 60 -19.69 -4.32 -7.12
C GLY A 60 -20.61 -5.43 -6.58
N ALA A 61 -21.07 -6.34 -7.44
CA ALA A 61 -21.85 -7.51 -7.01
C ALA A 61 -20.96 -8.66 -6.47
N LEU A 62 -19.65 -8.61 -6.72
CA LEU A 62 -18.70 -9.60 -6.23
C LEU A 62 -18.13 -9.17 -4.88
N PRO A 63 -17.74 -10.12 -4.00
CA PRO A 63 -17.00 -9.79 -2.79
C PRO A 63 -15.72 -9.04 -3.14
N SER A 64 -15.31 -8.09 -2.30
CA SER A 64 -14.08 -7.31 -2.45
C SER A 64 -13.14 -7.42 -1.25
N SER A 65 -13.43 -8.33 -0.32
CA SER A 65 -12.58 -8.59 0.85
C SER A 65 -11.25 -9.21 0.44
N LEU A 66 -10.15 -8.52 0.75
CA LEU A 66 -8.79 -9.00 0.53
C LEU A 66 -8.12 -9.37 1.86
N VAL A 67 -7.30 -10.42 1.82
CA VAL A 67 -6.36 -10.72 2.90
C VAL A 67 -5.18 -9.76 2.80
N ASN A 68 -4.82 -9.11 3.89
CA ASN A 68 -3.66 -8.21 3.91
C ASN A 68 -2.37 -9.00 3.68
N LEU A 69 -1.86 -8.94 2.45
CA LEU A 69 -0.55 -9.50 2.12
C LEU A 69 0.55 -8.59 2.66
N GLY A 70 1.60 -9.17 3.24
CA GLY A 70 2.81 -8.43 3.60
C GLY A 70 3.56 -7.94 2.36
N LEU A 71 4.51 -7.03 2.55
CA LEU A 71 5.30 -6.42 1.47
C LEU A 71 5.99 -7.46 0.57
N ASP A 72 6.52 -8.52 1.16
CA ASP A 72 7.19 -9.63 0.46
C ASP A 72 6.27 -10.33 -0.55
N LEU A 73 4.99 -10.50 -0.17
CA LEU A 73 3.99 -11.15 -1.02
C LEU A 73 3.30 -10.19 -1.99
N ARG A 74 3.30 -8.88 -1.70
CA ARG A 74 2.81 -7.84 -2.63
C ARG A 74 3.88 -7.40 -3.65
N GLY A 75 5.14 -7.84 -3.49
CA GLY A 75 6.23 -7.46 -4.38
C GLY A 75 6.65 -5.98 -4.27
N GLY A 76 6.51 -5.38 -3.09
CA GLY A 76 6.94 -3.99 -2.86
C GLY A 76 8.40 -3.88 -2.37
N ALA A 77 8.92 -2.66 -2.29
CA ALA A 77 10.28 -2.39 -1.84
C ALA A 77 10.30 -1.97 -0.37
N HIS A 78 11.15 -2.61 0.44
CA HIS A 78 11.45 -2.17 1.79
C HIS A 78 12.63 -1.20 1.73
N LEU A 79 12.33 0.10 1.65
CA LEU A 79 13.36 1.14 1.62
C LEU A 79 13.77 1.47 3.06
N LEU A 80 14.96 1.02 3.45
CA LEU A 80 15.63 1.48 4.66
C LEU A 80 16.51 2.65 4.29
N ALA A 81 16.07 3.86 4.65
CA ALA A 81 16.89 5.06 4.54
C ALA A 81 17.66 5.25 5.85
N GLU A 82 18.96 4.93 5.83
CA GLU A 82 19.87 5.25 6.92
C GLU A 82 20.52 6.60 6.64
N VAL A 83 20.41 7.53 7.59
CA VAL A 83 21.05 8.84 7.50
C VAL A 83 22.40 8.76 8.20
N GLN A 84 23.48 8.97 7.45
CA GLN A 84 24.83 9.05 8.01
C GLN A 84 25.01 10.40 8.70
N VAL A 85 24.75 10.44 10.00
CA VAL A 85 24.76 11.68 10.79
C VAL A 85 26.14 12.36 10.77
N THR A 86 27.21 11.59 10.66
CA THR A 86 28.59 12.10 10.56
C THR A 86 28.78 13.00 9.34
N ASP A 87 28.22 12.62 8.19
CA ASP A 87 28.32 13.40 6.95
C ASP A 87 27.51 14.71 7.07
N VAL A 88 26.33 14.64 7.69
CA VAL A 88 25.51 15.83 7.99
C VAL A 88 26.25 16.80 8.93
N TYR A 89 27.01 16.29 9.90
CA TYR A 89 27.84 17.14 10.76
C TYR A 89 28.97 17.81 9.98
N ALA A 90 29.65 17.08 9.08
CA ALA A 90 30.71 17.63 8.24
C ALA A 90 30.16 18.74 7.33
N ASP A 91 29.08 18.46 6.59
CA ASP A 91 28.42 19.44 5.71
C ASP A 91 27.98 20.69 6.49
N ARG A 92 27.50 20.51 7.72
CA ARG A 92 27.09 21.63 8.58
C ARG A 92 28.28 22.48 9.04
N ILE A 93 29.42 21.87 9.36
CA ILE A 93 30.64 22.61 9.71
C ILE A 93 31.19 23.36 8.50
N ASP A 94 31.22 22.72 7.33
CA ASP A 94 31.67 23.35 6.09
C ASP A 94 30.77 24.53 5.69
N ALA A 95 29.46 24.42 5.90
CA ALA A 95 28.52 25.50 5.65
C ALA A 95 28.75 26.75 6.52
N TYR A 96 29.39 26.63 7.69
CA TYR A 96 29.74 27.77 8.55
C TYR A 96 30.97 28.54 8.07
N TRP A 97 31.73 28.03 7.10
CA TRP A 97 32.97 28.67 6.64
C TRP A 97 32.78 30.14 6.17
N PRO A 98 31.76 30.49 5.36
CA PRO A 98 31.56 31.88 4.93
C PRO A 98 31.27 32.82 6.11
N ASP A 99 30.44 32.39 7.05
CA ASP A 99 30.06 33.18 8.22
C ASP A 99 31.27 33.47 9.12
N VAL A 100 32.09 32.45 9.37
CA VAL A 100 33.34 32.59 10.15
C VAL A 100 34.32 33.52 9.43
N ARG A 101 34.47 33.37 8.10
CA ARG A 101 35.33 34.24 7.29
C ARG A 101 34.89 35.69 7.37
N ASP A 102 33.59 35.94 7.23
CA ASP A 102 33.04 37.30 7.18
C ASP A 102 33.15 37.97 8.56
N ALA A 103 32.85 37.25 9.65
CA ALA A 103 33.07 37.73 11.02
C ALA A 103 34.54 38.07 11.31
N LEU A 104 35.49 37.23 10.87
CA LEU A 104 36.92 37.50 11.05
C LEU A 104 37.42 38.67 10.19
N ARG A 105 36.81 38.91 9.02
CA ARG A 105 37.16 40.03 8.15
C ARG A 105 36.78 41.37 8.79
N GLU A 106 35.63 41.45 9.47
CA GLU A 106 35.20 42.66 10.18
C GLU A 106 36.19 43.02 11.29
N VAL A 107 36.59 42.05 12.13
CA VAL A 107 37.57 42.26 13.21
C VAL A 107 38.94 42.70 12.70
N ARG A 108 39.36 42.26 11.51
CA ARG A 108 40.64 42.67 10.90
C ARG A 108 40.62 44.10 10.33
N ALA A 109 39.44 44.63 10.02
CA ALA A 109 39.29 45.95 9.43
C ALA A 109 39.21 47.08 10.47
N GLU A 110 39.04 46.73 11.75
CA GLU A 110 39.32 47.58 12.92
C GLU A 110 40.82 47.63 13.27
#